data_AF-A0A9X7AUG4-F1
#
_entry.id   AF-A0A9X7AUG4-F1
#
_cell.length_a   1.000
_cell.length_b   1.000
_cell.length_c   1.000
_cell.angle_alpha   90.00
_cell.angle_beta   90.00
_cell.angle_gamma   90.00
#
_symmetry.space_group_name_H-M   'P 1'
#
loop_
_entity.id
_entity.type
_entity.pdbx_description
1 polymer ?
#
loop_
_entity_poly.entity_id
_entity_poly.type
_entity_poly.pdbx_seq_one_letter_code
_entity_poly.pdbx_strand_id
1 'polypeptide(L)'
;MRSQYSYLNATPYLYSSKELRHMYNESRSRKETESILTHMRNHEVFDNKEYKGYFSLSQVIEEDLYGEEEAILNWQDLMERYQIVATKSGIKFREKEELTEEEWL
;
A
#
# COMPACT_ATOMS: atom_id res chain seq x y z
N MET A 1 12.33 13.33 -10.64
CA MET A 1 11.27 14.01 -9.85
C MET A 1 11.25 15.47 -10.27
N ARG A 2 10.10 16.01 -10.68
CA ARG A 2 9.96 17.41 -11.05
C ARG A 2 10.03 18.33 -9.82
N SER A 3 10.51 19.56 -10.02
CA SER A 3 10.77 20.55 -8.96
C SER A 3 9.54 20.84 -8.08
N GLN A 4 8.34 20.87 -8.67
CA GLN A 4 7.09 21.11 -7.94
C GLN A 4 6.84 20.09 -6.81
N TYR A 5 7.24 18.82 -6.98
CA TYR A 5 7.09 17.79 -5.94
C TYR A 5 8.21 17.83 -4.91
N SER A 6 9.39 18.32 -5.27
CA SER A 6 10.45 18.58 -4.29
C SER A 6 10.09 19.78 -3.41
N TYR A 7 9.43 20.79 -3.98
CA TYR A 7 9.01 21.99 -3.26
C TYR A 7 7.93 21.72 -2.20
N LEU A 8 7.07 20.72 -2.40
CA LEU A 8 6.09 20.28 -1.39
C LEU A 8 6.72 19.98 -0.03
N ASN A 9 7.93 19.45 0.01
CA ASN A 9 8.62 19.11 1.25
C ASN A 9 9.31 20.32 1.92
N ALA A 10 9.47 21.43 1.20
CA ALA A 10 10.15 22.62 1.68
C ALA A 10 9.17 23.76 2.07
N THR A 11 7.94 23.71 1.58
CA THR A 11 6.96 24.77 1.83
C THR A 11 6.44 24.70 3.28
N PRO A 12 6.25 25.85 3.97
CA PRO A 12 5.76 25.87 5.34
C PRO A 12 4.22 25.89 5.45
N TYR A 13 3.50 25.91 4.33
CA TYR A 13 2.04 25.95 4.31
C TYR A 13 1.44 24.71 3.64
N LEU A 14 0.25 24.33 4.09
CA LEU A 14 -0.51 23.22 3.51
C LEU A 14 -1.14 23.63 2.19
N TYR A 15 -0.81 22.91 1.11
CA TYR A 15 -1.57 23.00 -0.14
C TYR A 15 -2.96 22.40 0.02
N SER A 16 -3.95 23.02 -0.64
CA SER A 16 -5.33 22.51 -0.58
C SER A 16 -5.44 21.07 -1.09
N SER A 17 -6.38 20.30 -0.53
CA SER A 17 -6.61 18.91 -0.99
C SER A 17 -6.96 18.82 -2.48
N LYS A 18 -7.55 19.88 -3.06
CA LYS A 18 -7.84 19.97 -4.50
C LYS A 18 -6.57 20.08 -5.32
N GLU A 19 -5.63 20.91 -4.87
CA GLU A 19 -4.32 21.09 -5.52
C GLU A 19 -3.48 19.82 -5.42
N LEU A 20 -3.40 19.22 -4.24
CA LEU A 20 -2.69 17.95 -4.04
C LEU A 20 -3.26 16.83 -4.91
N ARG A 21 -4.59 16.79 -5.10
CA ARG A 21 -5.24 15.83 -6.01
C ARG A 21 -4.89 16.11 -7.47
N HIS A 22 -4.83 17.38 -7.88
CA HIS A 22 -4.37 17.74 -9.22
C HIS A 22 -2.92 17.27 -9.44
N MET A 23 -2.02 17.55 -8.50
CA MET A 23 -0.63 17.08 -8.53
C MET A 23 -0.51 15.55 -8.56
N TYR A 24 -1.39 14.84 -7.83
CA TYR A 24 -1.45 13.37 -7.84
C TYR A 24 -1.81 12.85 -9.24
N ASN A 25 -2.87 13.39 -9.85
CA ASN A 25 -3.29 13.00 -11.19
C ASN A 25 -2.22 13.28 -12.27
N GLU A 26 -1.35 14.26 -12.03
CA GLU A 26 -0.23 14.57 -12.92
C GLU A 26 1.06 13.82 -12.58
N SER A 27 1.12 13.11 -11.45
CA SER A 27 2.30 12.39 -11.00
C SER A 27 2.66 11.29 -12.01
N ARG A 28 3.96 11.06 -12.23
CA ARG A 28 4.46 10.08 -13.21
C ARG A 28 5.39 9.04 -12.60
N SER A 29 5.57 9.10 -11.30
CA SER A 29 6.47 8.20 -10.60
C SER A 29 6.06 8.06 -9.15
N ARG A 30 6.30 6.87 -8.60
CA ARG A 30 6.13 6.56 -7.19
C ARG A 30 6.69 7.65 -6.27
N LYS A 31 7.89 8.16 -6.57
CA LYS A 31 8.56 9.18 -5.76
C LYS A 31 7.83 10.54 -5.75
N GLU A 32 7.17 10.90 -6.85
CA GLU A 32 6.34 12.11 -6.91
C GLU A 32 5.06 11.93 -6.08
N THR A 33 4.45 10.76 -6.15
CA THR A 33 3.30 10.36 -5.33
C THR A 33 3.64 10.36 -3.83
N GLU A 34 4.79 9.80 -3.44
CA GLU A 34 5.29 9.80 -2.06
C GLU A 34 5.54 11.22 -1.51
N SER A 35 5.97 12.17 -2.36
CA SER A 35 6.12 13.58 -1.95
C SER A 35 4.79 14.23 -1.55
N ILE A 36 3.70 13.93 -2.26
CA ILE A 36 2.36 14.43 -1.92
C ILE A 36 1.94 13.92 -0.54
N LEU A 37 2.15 12.63 -0.31
CA LEU A 37 1.78 11.98 0.92
C LEU A 37 2.62 12.46 2.11
N THR A 38 3.91 12.67 1.89
CA THR A 38 4.82 13.28 2.88
C THR A 38 4.39 14.69 3.24
N HIS A 39 3.99 15.50 2.25
CA HIS A 39 3.47 16.84 2.51
C HIS A 39 2.23 16.84 3.40
N MET A 40 1.30 15.90 3.18
CA MET A 40 0.11 15.72 4.03
C MET A 40 0.46 15.27 5.45
N ARG A 41 1.46 14.38 5.61
CA ARG A 41 1.96 13.92 6.91
C ARG A 41 2.61 15.06 7.69
N ASN A 42 3.44 15.88 7.03
CA ASN A 42 4.13 17.01 7.66
C ASN A 42 3.17 18.09 8.17
N HIS A 43 1.97 18.17 7.62
CA HIS A 43 0.92 19.09 8.04
C HIS A 43 -0.18 18.42 8.87
N GLU A 44 0.03 17.19 9.33
CA GLU A 44 -0.88 16.47 10.24
C GLU A 44 -2.32 16.28 9.70
N VAL A 45 -2.49 16.31 8.37
CA VAL A 45 -3.79 16.09 7.69
C VAL A 45 -3.90 14.72 7.02
N PHE A 46 -2.82 13.94 7.02
CA PHE A 46 -2.81 12.57 6.53
C PHE A 46 -3.74 11.68 7.37
N ASP A 47 -4.59 10.90 6.70
CA ASP A 47 -5.53 9.95 7.31
C ASP A 47 -6.46 10.51 8.43
N ASN A 48 -6.61 11.83 8.48
CA ASN A 48 -7.46 12.48 9.47
C ASN A 48 -8.87 12.71 8.91
N LYS A 49 -9.86 12.00 9.48
CA LYS A 49 -11.29 12.04 9.06
C LYS A 49 -11.96 13.41 9.23
N GLU A 50 -11.43 14.30 10.07
CA GLU A 50 -11.92 15.68 10.18
C GLU A 50 -11.69 16.46 8.87
N TYR A 51 -10.62 16.11 8.17
CA TYR A 51 -10.19 16.73 6.91
C TYR A 51 -10.58 15.87 5.71
N LYS A 52 -11.89 15.70 5.47
CA LYS A 52 -12.48 14.80 4.46
C LYS A 52 -11.77 14.76 3.10
N GLY A 53 -11.39 15.93 2.56
CA GLY A 53 -10.73 16.02 1.25
C GLY A 53 -9.33 15.41 1.25
N TYR A 54 -8.58 15.60 2.33
CA TYR A 54 -7.26 15.02 2.54
C TYR A 54 -7.38 13.54 2.89
N PHE A 55 -8.29 13.17 3.79
CA PHE A 55 -8.57 11.77 4.12
C PHE A 55 -8.88 10.92 2.87
N SER A 56 -9.80 11.38 2.02
CA SER A 56 -10.11 10.67 0.77
C SER A 56 -8.90 10.56 -0.16
N LEU A 57 -8.02 11.57 -0.19
CA LEU A 57 -6.82 11.52 -1.02
C LEU A 57 -5.77 10.56 -0.45
N SER A 58 -5.55 10.55 0.87
CA SER A 58 -4.58 9.65 1.49
C SER A 58 -4.93 8.19 1.27
N GLN A 59 -6.22 7.83 1.35
CA GLN A 59 -6.67 6.46 1.09
C GLN A 59 -6.37 6.02 -0.35
N VAL A 60 -6.63 6.88 -1.35
CA VAL A 60 -6.33 6.58 -2.76
C VAL A 60 -4.82 6.44 -2.98
N ILE A 61 -4.03 7.33 -2.40
CA ILE A 61 -2.57 7.31 -2.59
C ILE A 61 -1.93 6.12 -1.86
N GLU A 62 -2.38 5.77 -0.66
CA GLU A 62 -1.87 4.60 0.05
C GLU A 62 -2.19 3.30 -0.70
N GLU A 63 -3.39 3.17 -1.26
CA GLU A 63 -3.74 2.03 -2.12
C GLU A 63 -2.87 1.96 -3.39
N ASP A 64 -2.63 3.10 -4.06
CA ASP A 64 -1.77 3.15 -5.25
C ASP A 64 -0.30 2.82 -4.94
N LEU A 65 0.19 3.21 -3.75
CA LEU A 65 1.58 2.98 -3.34
C LEU A 65 1.82 1.64 -2.66
N TYR A 66 0.85 1.13 -1.90
CA TYR A 66 1.04 0.02 -0.97
C TYR A 66 -0.13 -0.97 -0.98
N GLY A 67 -1.15 -0.75 -1.80
CA GLY A 67 -2.21 -1.72 -2.03
C GLY A 67 -1.61 -3.05 -2.47
N GLU A 68 -2.28 -4.14 -2.10
CA GLU A 68 -1.83 -5.48 -2.46
C GLU A 68 -1.76 -5.58 -3.99
N GLU A 69 -0.56 -5.82 -4.53
CA GLU A 69 -0.45 -6.35 -5.89
C GLU A 69 -1.20 -7.69 -5.87
N GLU A 70 -2.22 -7.87 -6.71
CA GLU A 70 -2.82 -9.18 -6.92
C GLU A 70 -1.72 -10.12 -7.41
N ALA A 71 -1.08 -10.82 -6.49
CA ALA A 71 -0.11 -11.84 -6.80
C ALA A 71 -0.89 -13.02 -7.36
N ILE A 72 -0.90 -13.15 -8.69
CA ILE A 72 -1.37 -14.37 -9.35
C ILE A 72 -0.38 -15.47 -8.94
N LEU A 73 -0.68 -16.15 -7.83
CA LEU A 73 0.04 -17.34 -7.43
C LEU A 73 -0.30 -18.43 -8.43
N ASN A 74 0.74 -19.00 -9.06
CA ASN A 74 0.55 -20.20 -9.84
C ASN A 74 0.02 -21.31 -8.91
N TRP A 75 -0.89 -22.14 -9.42
CA TRP A 75 -1.39 -23.31 -8.72
C TRP A 75 -0.27 -24.19 -8.14
N GLN A 76 0.88 -24.27 -8.83
CA GLN A 76 2.06 -25.00 -8.37
C GLN A 76 2.66 -24.37 -7.10
N ASP A 77 2.86 -23.04 -7.08
CA ASP A 77 3.44 -22.33 -5.92
C ASP A 77 2.52 -22.43 -4.69
N LEU A 78 1.20 -22.35 -4.92
CA LEU A 78 0.20 -22.53 -3.87
C LEU A 78 0.27 -23.93 -3.26
N MET A 79 0.36 -24.96 -4.12
CA MET A 79 0.45 -26.36 -3.71
C MET A 79 1.81 -26.71 -3.10
N GLU A 80 2.87 -25.97 -3.41
CA GLU A 80 4.18 -26.12 -2.76
C GLU A 80 4.11 -25.64 -1.32
N ARG A 81 3.57 -24.44 -1.08
CA ARG A 81 3.55 -23.77 0.23
C ARG A 81 2.44 -24.24 1.16
N TYR A 82 1.27 -24.58 0.61
CA TYR A 82 0.09 -24.90 1.39
C TYR A 82 -0.41 -26.31 1.11
N GLN A 83 -0.92 -26.96 2.15
CA GLN A 83 -1.71 -28.18 2.06
C GLN A 83 -3.21 -27.87 2.17
N ILE A 84 -4.02 -28.60 1.40
CA ILE A 84 -5.48 -28.48 1.39
C ILE A 84 -6.05 -29.45 2.42
N VAL A 85 -6.78 -28.92 3.40
CA VAL A 85 -7.37 -29.68 4.51
C VAL A 85 -8.89 -29.62 4.43
N ALA A 86 -9.51 -30.79 4.31
CA ALA A 86 -10.95 -30.92 4.47
C ALA A 86 -11.31 -30.89 5.95
N THR A 87 -12.28 -30.05 6.31
CA THR A 87 -12.80 -29.90 7.68
C THR A 87 -14.32 -30.07 7.68
N LYS A 88 -14.91 -30.22 8.87
CA LYS A 88 -16.38 -30.27 9.02
C LYS A 88 -17.10 -29.01 8.50
N SER A 89 -16.38 -27.88 8.40
CA SER A 89 -16.91 -26.62 7.89
C SER A 89 -16.53 -26.33 6.43
N GLY A 90 -15.90 -27.27 5.73
CA GLY A 90 -15.44 -27.10 4.34
C GLY A 90 -13.92 -27.21 4.19
N ILE A 91 -13.39 -26.66 3.11
CA ILE A 91 -11.96 -26.72 2.74
C ILE A 91 -11.20 -25.56 3.39
N LYS A 92 -10.03 -25.83 3.94
CA LYS A 92 -9.07 -24.83 4.44
C LYS A 92 -7.69 -25.07 3.83
N PHE A 93 -6.92 -24.00 3.67
CA PHE A 93 -5.49 -24.10 3.36
C PHE A 93 -4.71 -23.97 4.66
N ARG A 94 -3.68 -24.80 4.85
CA ARG A 94 -2.73 -24.71 5.95
C ARG A 94 -1.33 -24.65 5.37
N GLU A 95 -0.48 -23.77 5.85
CA GLU A 95 0.93 -23.74 5.43
C GLU A 95 1.61 -25.06 5.81
N LYS A 96 2.47 -25.56 4.94
CA LYS A 96 3.28 -26.74 5.27
C LYS A 96 4.38 -26.29 6.22
N GLU A 97 4.53 -26.99 7.34
CA GLU A 97 5.72 -26.81 8.18
C GLU A 97 6.95 -27.25 7.35
N GLU A 98 8.01 -26.44 7.36
CA GLU A 98 9.31 -26.88 6.85
C GLU A 98 9.75 -28.08 7.69
N LEU A 99 9.72 -29.27 7.09
CA LEU A 99 10.30 -30.46 7.71
C LEU A 99 11.80 -30.21 7.83
N THR A 100 12.24 -29.81 9.02
CA THR A 100 13.67 -29.81 9.34
C THR A 100 14.13 -31.27 9.40
N GLU A 101 15.31 -31.56 8.84
CA GLU A 101 15.84 -32.92 8.64
C GLU A 101 15.94 -33.77 9.93
N GLU A 102 15.73 -33.16 11.10
CA GLU A 102 15.79 -33.81 12.42
C GLU A 102 14.60 -34.75 12.71
N GLU A 103 13.48 -34.67 11.98
CA GLU A 103 12.31 -35.55 12.20
C GLU A 103 12.39 -36.91 11.48
N TRP A 104 13.47 -37.17 10.74
CA TRP A 104 13.70 -38.43 10.00
C TRP A 104 14.69 -39.42 10.66
N LEU A 105 15.20 -39.12 11.86
CA LEU A 105 16.11 -40.00 12.64
C LEU A 105 15.45 -40.52 13.93
#